data_AF-A0A494X3A6-F1
#
_entry.id   AF-A0A494X3A6-F1
#
_cell.length_a   1.000
_cell.length_b   1.000
_cell.length_c   1.000
_cell.angle_alpha   90.00
_cell.angle_beta   90.00
_cell.angle_gamma   90.00
#
_symmetry.space_group_name_H-M   'P 1'
#
loop_
_entity.id
_entity.type
_entity.pdbx_description
1 polymer ?
#
loop_
_entity_poly.entity_id
_entity_poly.type
_entity_poly.pdbx_seq_one_letter_code
_entity_poly.pdbx_strand_id
1 'polypeptide(L)'
;MAMTASKMPSYVMLNEKLTKPTVFTALVIGESSSEVQCCLRVDNPVEVKLPDLLAEYKGAPDDVEHFKNVRGLKYIYLAHLVDKVHRNKSMLAVTQDENNPKQATPYSSVVVAGELGNVDSVPSKFSVDGHSISTSAKRVGNEGKKYNLTVDGKVVSFYEDFFAD
;
A
#
# COMPACT_ATOMS: atom_id res chain seq x y z
N MET A 1 15.35 1.49 -21.79
CA MET A 1 13.87 1.58 -21.86
C MET A 1 13.42 2.50 -20.76
N ALA A 2 12.85 3.66 -21.09
CA ALA A 2 12.31 4.57 -20.08
C ALA A 2 10.98 3.97 -19.58
N MET A 3 10.91 3.66 -18.29
CA MET A 3 9.63 3.38 -17.65
C MET A 3 8.80 4.66 -17.76
N THR A 4 7.70 4.63 -18.50
CA THR A 4 6.71 5.71 -18.46
C THR A 4 6.20 5.80 -17.03
N ALA A 5 6.62 6.84 -16.31
CA ALA A 5 6.15 7.09 -14.96
C ALA A 5 4.62 7.20 -14.96
N SER A 6 3.98 6.44 -14.05
CA SER A 6 2.57 6.66 -13.73
C SER A 6 2.36 8.15 -13.42
N LYS A 7 1.30 8.75 -13.95
CA LYS A 7 0.99 10.17 -13.68
C LYS A 7 0.50 10.39 -12.24
N MET A 8 0.11 9.31 -11.54
CA MET A 8 0.00 9.29 -10.08
C MET A 8 0.99 8.27 -9.51
N PRO A 9 2.07 8.72 -8.85
CA PRO A 9 2.99 7.81 -8.20
C PRO A 9 2.32 7.08 -7.03
N SER A 10 2.67 5.81 -6.84
CA SER A 10 2.29 5.05 -5.65
C SER A 10 3.38 5.18 -4.59
N TYR A 11 2.99 5.23 -3.33
CA TYR A 11 3.93 5.25 -2.22
C TYR A 11 3.68 4.08 -1.28
N VAL A 12 4.77 3.52 -0.74
CA VAL A 12 4.73 2.48 0.28
C VAL A 12 5.27 3.06 1.58
N MET A 13 4.45 3.02 2.63
CA MET A 13 4.83 3.46 3.98
C MET A 13 5.08 2.26 4.88
N LEU A 14 6.21 2.24 5.60
CA LEU A 14 6.70 1.08 6.35
C LEU A 14 7.11 1.44 7.78
N ASN A 15 7.04 0.44 8.66
CA ASN A 15 7.55 0.53 10.04
C ASN A 15 9.07 0.26 10.12
N GLU A 16 9.63 -0.44 9.13
CA GLU A 16 11.04 -0.80 9.03
C GLU A 16 11.66 -0.24 7.74
N LYS A 17 12.97 0.02 7.80
CA LYS A 17 13.72 0.60 6.67
C LYS A 17 14.04 -0.48 5.64
N LEU A 18 13.78 -0.20 4.38
CA LEU A 18 14.24 -1.06 3.28
C LEU A 18 15.74 -0.95 3.07
N THR A 19 16.38 -2.10 2.87
CA THR A 19 17.81 -2.23 2.58
C THR A 19 18.08 -2.76 1.18
N LYS A 20 17.04 -3.23 0.48
CA LYS A 20 17.12 -3.81 -0.86
C LYS A 20 15.82 -3.56 -1.64
N PRO A 21 15.86 -3.65 -2.98
CA PRO A 21 14.65 -3.66 -3.79
C PRO A 21 13.69 -4.75 -3.32
N THR A 22 12.40 -4.41 -3.22
CA THR A 22 11.40 -5.28 -2.59
C THR A 22 10.06 -5.17 -3.33
N VAL A 23 9.44 -6.31 -3.57
CA VAL A 23 8.05 -6.41 -4.05
C VAL A 23 7.12 -6.52 -2.84
N PHE A 24 5.99 -5.85 -2.93
CA PHE A 24 4.95 -5.81 -1.93
C PHE A 24 3.62 -6.25 -2.54
N THR A 25 2.89 -7.06 -1.78
CA THR A 25 1.49 -7.35 -2.04
C THR A 25 0.64 -6.36 -1.26
N ALA A 26 -0.22 -5.60 -1.93
CA ALA A 26 -1.24 -4.80 -1.27
C ALA A 26 -2.46 -5.68 -0.93
N LEU A 27 -3.14 -5.35 0.17
CA LEU A 27 -4.19 -6.14 0.78
C LEU A 27 -5.32 -5.23 1.24
N VAL A 28 -6.54 -5.58 0.86
CA VAL A 28 -7.75 -5.02 1.46
C VAL A 28 -8.18 -5.99 2.57
N ILE A 29 -7.91 -5.60 3.82
CA ILE A 29 -8.16 -6.46 4.98
C ILE A 29 -9.66 -6.49 5.31
N GLY A 30 -10.27 -7.66 5.17
CA GLY A 30 -11.61 -7.97 5.67
C GLY A 30 -11.59 -8.66 7.04
N GLU A 31 -12.77 -9.12 7.49
CA GLU A 31 -12.91 -9.75 8.82
C GLU A 31 -12.32 -11.17 8.86
N SER A 32 -12.54 -11.97 7.82
CA SER A 32 -12.14 -13.38 7.75
C SER A 32 -11.10 -13.68 6.67
N SER A 33 -10.98 -12.80 5.67
CA SER A 33 -10.04 -12.90 4.56
C SER A 33 -9.62 -11.51 4.12
N SER A 34 -8.48 -11.45 3.42
CA SER A 34 -7.97 -10.24 2.79
C SER A 34 -8.02 -10.44 1.28
N GLU A 35 -8.59 -9.47 0.57
CA GLU A 35 -8.49 -9.41 -0.89
C GLU A 35 -7.07 -9.00 -1.25
N VAL A 36 -6.49 -9.70 -2.22
CA VAL A 36 -5.13 -9.43 -2.70
C VAL A 36 -5.21 -8.39 -3.81
N GLN A 37 -4.39 -7.35 -3.70
CA GLN A 37 -4.12 -6.35 -4.74
C GLN A 37 -2.63 -6.44 -5.07
N CYS A 38 -2.27 -7.37 -5.94
CA CYS A 38 -0.88 -7.58 -6.33
C CYS A 38 -0.54 -6.79 -7.60
N CYS A 39 0.58 -6.09 -7.69
CA CYS A 39 1.59 -5.83 -6.65
C CYS A 39 2.26 -4.48 -6.91
N LEU A 40 3.00 -4.02 -5.91
CA LEU A 40 3.87 -2.84 -5.97
C LEU A 40 5.33 -3.27 -5.81
N ARG A 41 6.25 -2.54 -6.42
CA ARG A 41 7.68 -2.76 -6.32
C ARG A 41 8.39 -1.46 -5.96
N VAL A 42 9.25 -1.53 -4.97
CA VAL A 42 10.23 -0.47 -4.67
C VAL A 42 11.56 -0.90 -5.28
N ASP A 43 11.94 -0.24 -6.37
CA ASP A 43 13.19 -0.52 -7.09
C ASP A 43 14.42 0.10 -6.41
N ASN A 44 14.25 1.30 -5.86
CA ASN A 44 15.31 2.05 -5.22
C ASN A 44 14.92 2.35 -3.77
N PRO A 45 15.59 1.76 -2.76
CA PRO A 45 15.27 1.96 -1.34
C PRO A 45 15.77 3.31 -0.81
N VAL A 46 15.60 4.39 -1.59
CA VAL A 46 15.82 5.77 -1.15
C VAL A 46 14.52 6.26 -0.54
N GLU A 47 14.60 6.67 0.72
CA GLU A 47 13.47 7.15 1.50
C GLU A 47 13.01 8.52 1.00
N VAL A 48 11.71 8.66 0.76
CA VAL A 48 11.02 9.93 0.53
C VAL A 48 10.69 10.56 1.88
N LYS A 49 11.00 11.84 2.05
CA LYS A 49 10.64 12.55 3.28
C LYS A 49 9.19 13.02 3.20
N LEU A 50 8.43 12.83 4.28
CA LEU A 50 7.03 13.27 4.33
C LEU A 50 6.86 14.75 3.93
N PRO A 51 7.68 15.72 4.39
CA PRO A 51 7.54 17.10 3.94
C PRO A 51 7.68 17.29 2.42
N ASP A 52 8.56 16.54 1.77
CA ASP A 52 8.76 16.61 0.32
C ASP A 52 7.54 16.03 -0.42
N LEU A 53 7.01 14.91 0.06
CA LEU A 53 5.77 14.32 -0.44
C LEU A 53 4.59 15.29 -0.32
N LEU A 54 4.40 15.91 0.85
CA LEU A 54 3.31 16.87 1.06
C LEU A 54 3.45 18.11 0.16
N ALA A 55 4.67 18.50 -0.18
CA ALA A 55 4.92 19.61 -1.10
C ALA A 55 4.56 19.25 -2.55
N GLU A 56 4.76 18.00 -2.97
CA GLU A 56 4.35 17.48 -4.28
C GLU A 56 2.82 17.51 -4.42
N TYR A 57 2.09 17.15 -3.36
CA TYR A 57 0.63 17.08 -3.33
C TYR A 57 -0.05 18.38 -2.87
N LYS A 58 0.66 19.52 -2.79
CA LYS A 58 0.08 20.79 -2.30
C LYS A 58 -1.18 21.28 -3.02
N GLY A 59 -1.44 20.79 -4.25
CA GLY A 59 -2.64 21.09 -5.03
C GLY A 59 -3.84 20.18 -4.75
N ALA A 60 -3.66 19.16 -3.90
CA ALA A 60 -4.65 18.16 -3.53
C ALA A 60 -4.74 18.09 -1.98
N PRO A 61 -5.54 18.97 -1.35
CA PRO A 61 -5.59 19.09 0.11
C PRO A 61 -6.03 17.78 0.78
N ASP A 62 -6.94 17.03 0.17
CA ASP A 62 -7.45 15.77 0.72
C ASP A 62 -6.35 14.69 0.75
N ASP A 63 -5.51 14.62 -0.29
CA ASP A 63 -4.33 13.72 -0.31
C ASP A 63 -3.30 14.12 0.75
N VAL A 64 -3.05 15.43 0.90
CA VAL A 64 -2.14 15.96 1.92
C VAL A 64 -2.62 15.64 3.33
N GLU A 65 -3.92 15.78 3.57
CA GLU A 65 -4.54 15.43 4.85
C GLU A 65 -4.46 13.93 5.10
N HIS A 66 -4.80 13.10 4.11
CA HIS A 66 -4.72 11.66 4.20
C HIS A 66 -3.29 11.20 4.56
N PHE A 67 -2.27 11.69 3.86
CA PHE A 67 -0.87 11.35 4.16
C PHE A 67 -0.43 11.74 5.58
N LYS A 68 -0.93 12.85 6.12
CA LYS A 68 -0.65 13.26 7.51
C LYS A 68 -1.34 12.37 8.54
N ASN A 69 -2.47 11.78 8.16
CA ASN A 69 -3.29 10.96 9.04
C ASN A 69 -2.95 9.47 9.01
N VAL A 70 -2.02 9.03 8.14
CA VAL A 70 -1.38 7.71 8.27
C VAL A 70 -0.38 7.74 9.43
N ARG A 71 -0.67 6.98 10.50
CA ARG A 71 0.11 6.99 11.76
C ARG A 71 0.71 5.62 12.05
N GLY A 72 1.95 5.61 12.56
CA GLY A 72 2.66 4.39 12.98
C GLY A 72 3.69 3.87 11.97
N LEU A 73 3.77 4.50 10.79
CA LEU A 73 4.74 4.20 9.74
C LEU A 73 5.79 5.34 9.67
N LYS A 74 7.04 4.98 9.42
CA LYS A 74 8.20 5.89 9.58
C LYS A 74 8.96 6.13 8.29
N TYR A 75 8.92 5.17 7.37
CA TYR A 75 9.71 5.20 6.14
C TYR A 75 8.75 5.22 4.95
N ILE A 76 8.97 6.13 4.01
CA ILE A 76 8.16 6.25 2.81
C ILE A 76 9.05 5.98 1.62
N TYR A 77 8.56 5.20 0.65
CA TYR A 77 9.28 4.88 -0.57
C TYR A 77 8.38 5.09 -1.77
N LEU A 78 8.97 5.62 -2.85
CA LEU A 78 8.33 5.60 -4.16
C LEU A 78 8.21 4.15 -4.62
N ALA A 79 7.01 3.77 -5.02
CA ALA A 79 6.70 2.45 -5.52
C ALA A 79 6.13 2.53 -6.94
N HIS A 80 6.34 1.45 -7.68
CA HIS A 80 5.82 1.27 -9.02
C HIS A 80 4.93 0.04 -9.04
N LEU A 81 3.84 0.10 -9.79
CA LEU A 81 3.08 -1.10 -10.05
C LEU A 81 3.94 -2.08 -10.85
N VAL A 82 3.86 -3.37 -10.49
CA VAL A 82 4.50 -4.43 -11.28
C VAL A 82 3.93 -4.45 -12.70
N ASP A 83 4.60 -5.14 -13.62
CA ASP A 83 4.12 -5.28 -14.99
C ASP A 83 2.71 -5.89 -15.01
N LYS A 84 1.86 -5.45 -15.96
CA LYS A 84 0.43 -5.83 -15.98
C LYS A 84 0.19 -7.35 -15.98
N VAL A 85 1.12 -8.14 -16.49
CA VAL A 85 1.04 -9.61 -16.50
C VAL A 85 1.18 -10.24 -15.10
N HIS A 86 1.77 -9.52 -14.14
CA HIS A 86 1.89 -9.93 -12.75
C HIS A 86 0.78 -9.36 -11.86
N ARG A 87 -0.10 -8.52 -12.41
CA ARG A 87 -1.23 -7.95 -11.67
C ARG A 87 -2.42 -8.88 -11.70
N ASN A 88 -3.07 -9.06 -10.56
CA ASN A 88 -4.35 -9.78 -10.51
C ASN A 88 -5.52 -8.86 -10.92
N LYS A 89 -6.71 -9.43 -11.04
CA LYS A 89 -7.91 -8.71 -11.49
C LYS A 89 -8.24 -7.51 -10.61
N SER A 90 -8.08 -7.66 -9.29
CA SER A 90 -8.35 -6.58 -8.33
C SER A 90 -7.42 -5.39 -8.58
N MET A 91 -6.11 -5.62 -8.67
CA MET A 91 -5.16 -4.54 -8.96
C MET A 91 -5.41 -3.91 -10.33
N LEU A 92 -5.76 -4.70 -11.36
CA LEU A 92 -6.10 -4.16 -12.67
C LEU A 92 -7.33 -3.25 -12.61
N ALA A 93 -8.32 -3.57 -11.79
CA ALA A 93 -9.52 -2.74 -11.61
C ALA A 93 -9.18 -1.41 -10.94
N VAL A 94 -8.39 -1.41 -9.85
CA VAL A 94 -8.05 -0.16 -9.14
C VAL A 94 -7.08 0.72 -9.92
N THR A 95 -6.31 0.13 -10.85
CA THR A 95 -5.27 0.84 -11.63
C THR A 95 -5.68 1.09 -13.08
N GLN A 96 -6.95 0.87 -13.44
CA GLN A 96 -7.44 0.97 -14.81
C GLN A 96 -7.10 2.33 -15.47
N ASP A 97 -7.22 3.42 -14.71
CA ASP A 97 -7.02 4.78 -15.18
C ASP A 97 -5.72 5.43 -14.68
N GLU A 98 -4.74 4.63 -14.22
CA GLU A 98 -3.46 5.11 -13.65
C GLU A 98 -2.68 6.12 -14.54
N ASN A 99 -2.89 6.05 -15.85
CA ASN A 99 -2.24 6.92 -16.83
C ASN A 99 -3.03 8.21 -17.13
N ASN A 100 -4.25 8.33 -16.61
CA ASN A 100 -5.13 9.49 -16.77
C ASN A 100 -5.39 10.16 -15.41
N PRO A 101 -4.61 11.20 -15.03
CA PRO A 101 -4.71 11.82 -13.71
C PRO A 101 -6.05 12.51 -13.43
N LYS A 102 -6.90 12.72 -14.46
CA LYS A 102 -8.25 13.27 -14.27
C LYS A 102 -9.29 12.22 -13.86
N GLN A 103 -8.97 10.95 -14.03
CA GLN A 103 -9.88 9.80 -13.78
C GLN A 103 -9.30 8.84 -12.75
N ALA A 104 -7.99 8.86 -12.54
CA ALA A 104 -7.34 8.04 -11.56
C ALA A 104 -7.83 8.41 -10.15
N THR A 105 -8.36 7.41 -9.43
CA THR A 105 -8.82 7.57 -8.05
C THR A 105 -7.69 7.22 -7.09
N PRO A 106 -7.44 8.03 -6.04
CA PRO A 106 -6.56 7.64 -4.96
C PRO A 106 -7.01 6.32 -4.34
N TYR A 107 -6.05 5.48 -3.97
CA TYR A 107 -6.31 4.26 -3.22
C TYR A 107 -5.28 4.13 -2.12
N SER A 108 -5.68 3.48 -1.02
CA SER A 108 -4.76 3.07 0.03
C SER A 108 -5.10 1.64 0.44
N SER A 109 -4.05 0.89 0.77
CA SER A 109 -4.15 -0.51 1.15
C SER A 109 -2.97 -0.91 1.99
N VAL A 110 -3.18 -1.91 2.83
CA VAL A 110 -2.13 -2.48 3.65
C VAL A 110 -1.18 -3.26 2.77
N VAL A 111 0.14 -3.11 2.97
CA VAL A 111 1.12 -3.89 2.22
C VAL A 111 1.88 -4.88 3.11
N VAL A 112 2.24 -6.00 2.51
CA VAL A 112 3.19 -6.98 3.08
C VAL A 112 4.30 -7.24 2.07
N ALA A 113 5.53 -7.42 2.55
CA ALA A 113 6.63 -7.79 1.68
C ALA A 113 6.43 -9.21 1.15
N GLY A 114 6.67 -9.38 -0.14
CA GLY A 114 6.50 -10.64 -0.87
C GLY A 114 5.40 -10.58 -1.93
N GLU A 115 5.48 -11.49 -2.88
CA GLU A 115 4.62 -11.51 -4.07
C GLU A 115 3.55 -12.60 -3.99
N LEU A 116 2.28 -12.21 -3.93
CA LEU A 116 1.12 -13.09 -4.10
C LEU A 116 0.50 -12.87 -5.48
N GLY A 117 1.28 -13.14 -6.52
CA GLY A 117 0.82 -13.07 -7.90
C GLY A 117 -0.28 -14.10 -8.18
N ASN A 118 -1.31 -13.71 -8.95
CA ASN A 118 -2.42 -14.58 -9.36
C ASN A 118 -3.26 -15.18 -8.22
N VAL A 119 -3.18 -14.62 -7.02
CA VAL A 119 -4.07 -14.93 -5.89
C VAL A 119 -5.09 -13.80 -5.78
N ASP A 120 -6.37 -14.13 -5.67
CA ASP A 120 -7.42 -13.11 -5.52
C ASP A 120 -7.70 -12.80 -4.04
N SER A 121 -7.55 -13.78 -3.14
CA SER A 121 -7.73 -13.60 -1.70
C SER A 121 -6.89 -14.56 -0.88
N VAL A 122 -6.60 -14.16 0.35
CA VAL A 122 -5.93 -14.98 1.36
C VAL A 122 -6.74 -14.99 2.66
N PRO A 123 -6.70 -16.07 3.45
CA PRO A 123 -7.23 -16.05 4.81
C PRO A 123 -6.52 -15.00 5.68
N SER A 124 -7.11 -14.61 6.81
CA SER A 124 -6.51 -13.67 7.78
C SER A 124 -5.18 -14.14 8.40
N LYS A 125 -4.80 -15.39 8.17
CA LYS A 125 -3.50 -15.98 8.49
C LYS A 125 -2.99 -16.74 7.27
N PHE A 126 -1.86 -16.33 6.72
CA PHE A 126 -1.29 -16.91 5.51
C PHE A 126 0.24 -16.87 5.57
N SER A 127 0.90 -17.38 4.53
CA SER A 127 2.34 -17.26 4.38
C SER A 127 2.69 -16.73 3.01
N VAL A 128 3.74 -15.90 2.97
CA VAL A 128 4.30 -15.34 1.74
C VAL A 128 5.82 -15.30 1.90
N ASP A 129 6.55 -15.80 0.90
CA ASP A 129 8.02 -15.86 0.89
C ASP A 129 8.66 -16.47 2.17
N GLY A 130 7.99 -17.46 2.77
CA GLY A 130 8.44 -18.14 3.99
C GLY A 130 8.16 -17.39 5.30
N HIS A 131 7.52 -16.23 5.23
CA HIS A 131 7.08 -15.45 6.39
C HIS A 131 5.64 -15.77 6.75
N SER A 132 5.36 -15.92 8.04
CA SER A 132 4.00 -16.13 8.56
C SER A 132 3.34 -14.78 8.83
N ILE A 133 2.20 -14.53 8.17
CA ILE A 133 1.47 -13.28 8.23
C ILE A 133 0.12 -13.49 8.87
N SER A 134 -0.28 -12.60 9.78
CA SER A 134 -1.66 -12.46 10.22
C SER A 134 -2.12 -11.01 10.13
N THR A 135 -3.32 -10.79 9.61
CA THR A 135 -3.88 -9.47 9.37
C THR A 135 -5.20 -9.29 10.13
N SER A 136 -5.40 -8.11 10.68
CA SER A 136 -6.69 -7.68 11.24
C SER A 136 -6.89 -6.19 11.05
N ALA A 137 -8.13 -5.78 10.83
CA ALA A 137 -8.53 -4.39 10.79
C ALA A 137 -9.67 -4.17 11.79
N LYS A 138 -9.66 -3.03 12.47
CA LYS A 138 -10.74 -2.63 13.36
C LYS A 138 -11.06 -1.16 13.11
N ARG A 139 -12.35 -0.86 12.92
CA ARG A 139 -12.83 0.52 12.89
C ARG A 139 -12.63 1.18 14.26
N VAL A 140 -12.10 2.40 14.26
CA VAL A 140 -11.91 3.21 15.48
C VAL A 140 -12.78 4.45 15.36
N GLY A 141 -13.91 4.44 16.08
CA GLY A 141 -14.91 5.50 16.00
C GLY A 141 -15.47 5.68 14.58
N ASN A 142 -15.74 6.93 14.23
CA ASN A 142 -16.15 7.32 12.87
C ASN A 142 -15.00 7.85 12.01
N GLU A 143 -13.79 7.93 12.58
CA GLU A 143 -12.67 8.68 12.03
C GLU A 143 -11.76 7.81 11.16
N GLY A 144 -11.60 6.52 11.47
CA GLY A 144 -10.71 5.68 10.66
C GLY A 144 -10.64 4.20 11.04
N LYS A 145 -9.58 3.55 10.56
CA LYS A 145 -9.27 2.13 10.77
C LYS A 145 -7.90 1.97 11.42
N LYS A 146 -7.84 1.09 12.41
CA LYS A 146 -6.59 0.57 12.96
C LYS A 146 -6.32 -0.80 12.37
N TYR A 147 -5.13 -0.98 11.83
CA TYR A 147 -4.64 -2.24 11.30
C TYR A 147 -3.64 -2.85 12.27
N ASN A 148 -3.69 -4.17 12.44
CA ASN A 148 -2.61 -4.93 13.06
C ASN A 148 -2.16 -6.02 12.11
N LEU A 149 -0.87 -6.03 11.83
CA LEU A 149 -0.19 -7.08 11.11
C LEU A 149 0.76 -7.78 12.07
N THR A 150 0.76 -9.11 12.03
CA THR A 150 1.77 -9.92 12.70
C THR A 150 2.61 -10.59 11.64
N VAL A 151 3.92 -10.29 11.60
CA VAL A 151 4.89 -10.91 10.71
C VAL A 151 5.89 -11.69 11.56
N ASP A 152 5.92 -13.01 11.41
CA ASP A 152 6.76 -13.92 12.21
C ASP A 152 6.66 -13.67 13.73
N GLY A 153 5.43 -13.44 14.20
CA GLY A 153 5.15 -13.16 15.62
C GLY A 153 5.41 -11.72 16.06
N LYS A 154 6.00 -10.86 15.22
CA LYS A 154 6.17 -9.42 15.51
C LYS A 154 4.94 -8.65 15.08
N VAL A 155 4.34 -7.91 16.01
CA VAL A 155 3.15 -7.10 15.76
C VAL A 155 3.55 -5.70 15.29
N VAL A 156 2.92 -5.27 14.21
CA VAL A 156 2.97 -3.92 13.64
C VAL A 156 1.56 -3.37 13.64
N SER A 157 1.36 -2.23 14.27
CA SER A 157 0.08 -1.53 14.30
C SER A 157 0.21 -0.16 13.65
N PHE A 158 -0.73 0.17 12.79
CA PHE A 158 -0.84 1.51 12.21
C PHE A 158 -2.30 1.91 12.09
N TYR A 159 -2.52 3.19 11.87
CA TYR A 159 -3.83 3.80 11.82
C TYR A 159 -3.93 4.70 10.61
N GLU A 160 -5.12 4.75 10.03
CA GLU A 160 -5.43 5.50 8.83
C GLU A 160 -6.86 6.06 8.97
N ASP A 161 -7.01 7.34 8.69
CA ASP A 161 -8.31 8.00 8.60
C ASP A 161 -9.00 7.59 7.29
N PHE A 162 -10.33 7.57 7.27
CA PHE A 162 -11.03 7.40 6.00
C PHE A 162 -10.63 8.51 5.03
N PHE A 163 -10.52 8.18 3.73
CA PHE A 163 -10.48 9.22 2.70
C PHE A 163 -11.75 10.07 2.85
N ALA A 164 -11.58 11.39 2.75
CA ALA A 164 -12.73 12.29 2.67
C ALA A 164 -13.53 11.96 1.39
N ASP A 165 -14.85 11.82 1.53
CA ASP A 165 -15.79 11.60 0.42
C ASP A 165 -15.97 12.86 -0.44
#